data_AF-A0A5N7D3H3-F1
#
_entry.id   AF-A0A5N7D3H3-F1
#
_cell.length_a   1.000
_cell.length_b   1.000
_cell.length_c   1.000
_cell.angle_alpha   90.00
_cell.angle_beta   90.00
_cell.angle_gamma   90.00
#
_symmetry.space_group_name_H-M   'P 1'
#
loop_
_entity.id
_entity.type
_entity.pdbx_description
1 polymer ?
#
loop_
_entity_poly.entity_id
_entity_poly.type
_entity_poly.pdbx_seq_one_letter_code
_entity_poly.pdbx_strand_id
1 'polypeptide(L)'
;MNQGVDSWGRDQMEDEEEEEEDIVYDDDEDEFGLPSITSMRKKQKQNVDPLPSRGADPGGRIGGSASALSVGLGNSRQRANSSDIAEERGVPMYPTAKKGEEKILRPQYKDVLRDPANALNLINHAPPPKSATPKEMDQYSSRISRINKFKRLLQTSTVPLAELRNLAWSGVPDEVRAMTWQLLLGYLPTNCERRISTLERKRKEYLDGVRQAFERGNAAVAGKPPASTTGRGRGLDEAIWHQISIDVPRTCPHIQLYGYEATQRSLERILYVWAIRHPASGYVQGINDLATPFWQVFLGVYVTDLNVEEGMDPGQLPKSVLDAVEADTFWCLTKLLDGIQDNYIYAQPGIHRQVRALRDLTMRIDATLAKHLEKEGVEFMQFSFRWMNCLLMREMSVQNTIRMWDTYMAEEQGFSRFHIYVCAAFLVKWSDQLVKMDFQEVMMFLQALPTKDWTEQDIELLLSEAFIWQSLFQDSRAHLRSTGDPSPDNGLQ
;
A
#
# COMPACT_ATOMS: atom_id res chain seq x y z
N MET A 1 -77.25 21.54 -4.77
CA MET A 1 -77.79 20.19 -5.01
C MET A 1 -76.66 19.33 -5.58
N ASN A 2 -76.35 18.24 -4.87
CA ASN A 2 -75.68 16.98 -5.23
C ASN A 2 -74.79 16.83 -6.49
N GLN A 3 -73.54 16.40 -6.21
CA GLN A 3 -72.86 15.12 -6.55
C GLN A 3 -72.77 14.57 -8.00
N GLY A 4 -71.57 14.01 -8.27
CA GLY A 4 -71.20 12.98 -9.28
C GLY A 4 -69.97 13.42 -10.10
N VAL A 5 -68.69 13.09 -9.78
CA VAL A 5 -67.97 11.80 -9.77
C VAL A 5 -68.04 11.06 -11.13
N ASP A 6 -67.02 11.17 -12.00
CA ASP A 6 -65.91 10.21 -12.14
C ASP A 6 -65.05 10.40 -13.43
N SER A 7 -63.81 9.91 -13.35
CA SER A 7 -62.91 9.49 -14.45
C SER A 7 -62.11 10.54 -15.23
N TRP A 8 -60.86 10.81 -14.79
CA TRP A 8 -59.78 11.31 -15.65
C TRP A 8 -58.66 10.29 -15.73
N GLY A 9 -58.17 10.13 -16.97
CA GLY A 9 -57.26 9.08 -17.43
C GLY A 9 -55.89 9.09 -16.78
N ARG A 10 -55.34 7.87 -16.74
CA ARG A 10 -54.01 7.49 -16.28
C ARG A 10 -53.03 7.77 -17.41
N ASP A 11 -52.27 8.86 -17.32
CA ASP A 11 -51.11 9.09 -18.18
C ASP A 11 -49.98 8.14 -17.74
N GLN A 12 -49.47 7.41 -18.72
CA GLN A 12 -48.36 6.47 -18.61
C GLN A 12 -47.06 7.27 -18.41
N MET A 13 -46.40 7.06 -17.26
CA MET A 13 -44.98 7.32 -17.14
C MET A 13 -44.26 6.14 -17.79
N GLU A 14 -43.41 6.44 -18.77
CA GLU A 14 -42.46 5.50 -19.35
C GLU A 14 -41.40 5.21 -18.28
N ASP A 15 -41.48 4.02 -17.68
CA ASP A 15 -40.42 3.44 -16.87
C ASP A 15 -39.29 3.01 -17.82
N GLU A 16 -38.19 3.75 -17.84
CA GLU A 16 -36.91 3.28 -18.38
C GLU A 16 -36.38 2.20 -17.43
N GLU A 17 -36.76 0.95 -17.69
CA GLU A 17 -36.09 -0.22 -17.11
C GLU A 17 -34.65 -0.24 -17.64
N GLU A 18 -33.68 0.10 -16.79
CA GLU A 18 -32.26 -0.20 -17.01
C GLU A 18 -32.12 -1.72 -17.14
N GLU A 19 -31.96 -2.21 -18.36
CA GLU A 19 -31.54 -3.59 -18.63
C GLU A 19 -30.13 -3.78 -18.04
N GLU A 20 -30.05 -4.29 -16.81
CA GLU A 20 -28.82 -4.79 -16.21
C GLU A 20 -28.34 -6.00 -17.03
N GLU A 21 -27.23 -5.84 -17.75
CA GLU A 21 -26.51 -6.96 -18.35
C GLU A 21 -26.08 -7.93 -17.24
N ASP A 22 -26.65 -9.15 -17.26
CA ASP A 22 -26.12 -10.30 -16.53
C ASP A 22 -24.66 -10.51 -16.96
N ILE A 23 -23.72 -10.00 -16.16
CA ILE A 23 -22.29 -10.26 -16.35
C ILE A 23 -22.06 -11.75 -16.10
N VAL A 24 -21.98 -12.52 -17.19
CA VAL A 24 -21.50 -13.90 -17.17
C VAL A 24 -20.03 -13.87 -16.71
N TYR A 25 -19.79 -14.18 -15.45
CA TYR A 25 -18.44 -14.32 -14.90
C TYR A 25 -17.72 -15.48 -15.59
N ASP A 26 -16.54 -15.22 -16.13
CA ASP A 26 -15.62 -16.27 -16.50
C ASP A 26 -15.03 -16.87 -15.21
N ASP A 27 -15.08 -18.19 -15.03
CA ASP A 27 -14.67 -18.91 -13.80
C ASP A 27 -13.17 -18.71 -13.44
N ASP A 28 -12.40 -18.02 -14.29
CA ASP A 28 -10.95 -17.87 -14.20
C ASP A 28 -10.46 -16.53 -13.58
N GLU A 29 -11.33 -15.53 -13.39
CA GLU A 29 -11.02 -14.19 -12.84
C GLU A 29 -11.97 -13.76 -11.72
N ASP A 30 -11.48 -13.05 -10.69
CA ASP A 30 -12.34 -12.51 -9.63
C ASP A 30 -12.94 -11.14 -9.98
N GLU A 31 -13.83 -10.62 -9.12
CA GLU A 31 -14.46 -9.29 -9.26
C GLU A 31 -13.46 -8.12 -9.38
N PHE A 32 -12.19 -8.34 -9.04
CA PHE A 32 -11.12 -7.36 -9.21
C PHE A 32 -10.25 -7.62 -10.46
N GLY A 33 -10.67 -8.53 -11.34
CA GLY A 33 -9.92 -8.93 -12.53
C GLY A 33 -8.62 -9.65 -12.19
N LEU A 34 -8.47 -10.14 -10.96
CA LEU A 34 -7.28 -10.88 -10.56
C LEU A 34 -7.47 -12.36 -10.87
N PRO A 35 -6.46 -13.03 -11.48
CA PRO A 35 -6.54 -14.46 -11.74
C PRO A 35 -6.75 -15.27 -10.47
N SER A 36 -7.62 -16.28 -10.54
CA SER A 36 -7.77 -17.27 -9.49
C SER A 36 -6.46 -18.08 -9.31
N ILE A 37 -6.09 -18.41 -8.07
CA ILE A 37 -4.92 -19.28 -7.79
C ILE A 37 -5.06 -20.63 -8.53
N THR A 38 -6.28 -21.09 -8.78
CA THR A 38 -6.53 -22.32 -9.54
C THR A 38 -6.24 -22.16 -11.04
N SER A 39 -6.58 -21.00 -11.64
CA SER A 39 -6.33 -20.73 -13.06
C SER A 39 -4.83 -20.50 -13.33
N MET A 40 -4.13 -19.79 -12.44
CA MET A 40 -2.68 -19.60 -12.51
C MET A 40 -1.90 -20.92 -12.54
N ARG A 41 -2.38 -21.94 -11.82
CA ARG A 41 -1.77 -23.29 -11.79
C ARG A 41 -1.90 -24.03 -13.12
N LYS A 42 -3.02 -23.87 -13.84
CA LYS A 42 -3.21 -24.49 -15.16
C LYS A 42 -2.20 -23.92 -16.17
N LYS A 43 -2.03 -22.59 -16.16
CA LYS A 43 -1.02 -21.90 -17.01
C LYS A 43 0.41 -22.33 -16.69
N GLN A 44 0.78 -22.47 -15.42
CA GLN A 44 2.15 -22.88 -15.03
C GLN A 44 2.48 -24.33 -15.41
N LYS A 45 1.47 -25.22 -15.47
CA LYS A 45 1.64 -26.63 -15.93
C LYS A 45 1.71 -26.77 -17.45
N GLN A 46 1.11 -25.86 -18.22
CA GLN A 46 1.15 -25.90 -19.69
C GLN A 46 2.49 -25.41 -20.28
N ASN A 47 3.27 -24.62 -19.53
CA ASN A 47 4.57 -24.10 -19.98
C ASN A 47 5.75 -25.06 -19.77
N VAL A 48 5.51 -26.35 -19.53
CA VAL A 48 6.56 -27.36 -19.34
C VAL A 48 6.45 -28.45 -20.42
N ASP A 49 6.86 -28.11 -21.64
CA ASP A 49 7.15 -29.11 -22.68
C ASP A 49 8.65 -29.50 -22.63
N PRO A 50 9.00 -30.79 -22.71
CA PRO A 50 10.39 -31.23 -22.58
C PRO A 50 11.13 -31.16 -23.93
N LEU A 51 12.21 -30.36 -24.01
CA LEU A 51 13.16 -30.45 -25.12
C LEU A 51 14.02 -31.72 -25.02
N PRO A 52 14.42 -32.33 -26.16
CA PRO A 52 15.11 -33.62 -26.17
C PRO A 52 16.61 -33.50 -25.86
N SER A 53 17.09 -34.48 -25.09
CA SER A 53 18.48 -34.61 -24.62
C SER A 53 19.48 -34.76 -25.78
N ARG A 54 20.50 -33.89 -25.83
CA ARG A 54 21.72 -34.09 -26.62
C ARG A 54 22.89 -34.48 -25.71
N GLY A 55 23.59 -35.53 -26.14
CA GLY A 55 24.63 -36.24 -25.41
C GLY A 55 25.88 -35.42 -25.09
N ALA A 56 26.56 -35.87 -24.05
CA ALA A 56 27.83 -35.36 -23.57
C ALA A 56 29.00 -35.87 -24.41
N ASP A 57 30.01 -35.02 -24.60
CA ASP A 57 31.41 -35.44 -24.80
C ASP A 57 32.37 -34.42 -24.13
N PRO A 58 33.53 -34.84 -23.59
CA PRO A 58 34.35 -34.02 -22.70
C PRO A 58 35.71 -33.59 -23.27
N GLY A 59 36.24 -32.46 -22.78
CA GLY A 59 37.68 -32.26 -22.62
C GLY A 59 38.32 -31.02 -23.27
N GLY A 60 39.23 -30.36 -22.52
CA GLY A 60 40.29 -29.51 -23.09
C GLY A 60 40.62 -28.24 -22.28
N ARG A 61 41.76 -28.27 -21.55
CA ARG A 61 42.39 -27.15 -20.82
C ARG A 61 43.28 -26.26 -21.74
N ILE A 62 43.76 -25.15 -21.14
CA ILE A 62 44.87 -24.20 -21.49
C ILE A 62 44.28 -22.85 -21.93
N GLY A 63 44.58 -21.66 -21.40
CA GLY A 63 45.70 -21.14 -20.58
C GLY A 63 46.22 -19.86 -21.27
N GLY A 64 46.17 -18.68 -20.63
CA GLY A 64 46.77 -17.45 -21.18
C GLY A 64 46.27 -16.14 -20.55
N SER A 65 47.20 -15.39 -19.96
CA SER A 65 47.01 -14.08 -19.30
C SER A 65 47.21 -12.91 -20.28
N ALA A 66 46.41 -11.85 -20.17
CA ALA A 66 46.79 -10.49 -20.57
C ALA A 66 45.90 -9.43 -19.90
N SER A 67 46.54 -8.48 -19.22
CA SER A 67 45.96 -7.32 -18.54
C SER A 67 45.51 -6.24 -19.54
N ALA A 68 44.30 -5.70 -19.36
CA ALA A 68 43.92 -4.38 -19.87
C ALA A 68 42.87 -3.75 -18.95
N LEU A 69 43.22 -2.60 -18.37
CA LEU A 69 42.33 -1.74 -17.60
C LEU A 69 41.30 -1.12 -18.55
N SER A 70 40.04 -1.50 -18.40
CA SER A 70 38.91 -0.77 -18.97
C SER A 70 37.76 -0.77 -17.96
N VAL A 71 37.31 0.44 -17.62
CA VAL A 71 36.14 0.68 -16.78
C VAL A 71 34.92 0.48 -17.68
N GLY A 72 34.24 -0.64 -17.51
CA GLY A 72 33.04 -1.00 -18.26
C GLY A 72 31.83 -1.05 -17.35
N LEU A 73 30.93 -0.08 -17.49
CA LEU A 73 29.55 -0.13 -17.02
C LEU A 73 28.86 -1.33 -17.69
N GLY A 74 28.60 -2.38 -16.91
CA GLY A 74 28.03 -3.64 -17.39
C GLY A 74 26.81 -4.05 -16.57
N ASN A 75 25.64 -3.75 -17.11
CA ASN A 75 24.38 -4.43 -16.80
C ASN A 75 24.57 -5.94 -17.04
N SER A 76 24.56 -6.75 -15.97
CA SER A 76 24.22 -8.16 -16.04
C SER A 76 23.86 -8.68 -14.66
N ARG A 77 22.62 -9.15 -14.53
CA ARG A 77 22.19 -10.06 -13.46
C ARG A 77 23.18 -11.23 -13.42
N GLN A 78 24.05 -11.25 -12.44
CA GLN A 78 24.62 -12.51 -11.99
C GLN A 78 23.46 -13.34 -11.45
N ARG A 79 22.95 -14.27 -12.27
CA ARG A 79 22.36 -15.50 -11.74
C ARG A 79 23.47 -16.22 -11.00
N ALA A 80 23.68 -15.86 -9.73
CA ALA A 80 24.41 -16.72 -8.82
C ALA A 80 23.61 -18.01 -8.72
N ASN A 81 24.22 -19.12 -9.14
CA ASN A 81 23.77 -20.46 -8.75
C ASN A 81 23.88 -20.55 -7.23
N SER A 82 22.83 -20.12 -6.53
CA SER A 82 22.71 -20.20 -5.07
C SER A 82 21.94 -21.46 -4.66
N SER A 83 22.29 -22.60 -5.27
CA SER A 83 21.75 -23.90 -4.89
C SER A 83 22.34 -24.45 -3.59
N ASP A 84 23.25 -23.74 -2.92
CA ASP A 84 24.11 -24.35 -1.89
C ASP A 84 24.39 -23.49 -0.63
N ILE A 85 23.57 -22.47 -0.35
CA ILE A 85 23.60 -21.77 0.95
C ILE A 85 22.16 -21.65 1.46
N ALA A 86 21.58 -22.80 1.81
CA ALA A 86 20.52 -22.85 2.81
C ALA A 86 21.20 -22.94 4.18
N GLU A 87 21.85 -21.86 4.62
CA GLU A 87 22.26 -21.76 6.02
C GLU A 87 21.00 -21.87 6.89
N GLU A 88 20.97 -22.89 7.75
CA GLU A 88 19.93 -23.09 8.75
C GLU A 88 19.77 -21.82 9.58
N ARG A 89 18.70 -21.08 9.31
CA ARG A 89 18.29 -19.94 10.11
C ARG A 89 18.07 -20.42 11.54
N GLY A 90 18.82 -19.86 12.49
CA GLY A 90 18.58 -20.07 13.92
C GLY A 90 17.12 -19.76 14.27
N VAL A 91 16.58 -20.43 15.29
CA VAL A 91 15.20 -20.23 15.76
C VAL A 91 15.00 -18.73 16.04
N PRO A 92 14.08 -18.04 15.33
CA PRO A 92 13.84 -16.62 15.58
C PRO A 92 13.42 -16.41 17.04
N MET A 93 14.15 -15.58 17.77
CA MET A 93 13.74 -15.15 19.11
C MET A 93 12.76 -13.99 18.97
N TYR A 94 11.49 -14.26 19.21
CA TYR A 94 10.44 -13.23 19.20
C TYR A 94 10.33 -12.56 20.57
N PRO A 95 10.07 -11.24 20.62
CA PRO A 95 9.75 -10.56 21.87
C PRO A 95 8.42 -11.05 22.42
N THR A 96 8.30 -11.12 23.74
CA THR A 96 7.03 -11.37 24.44
C THR A 96 6.53 -10.08 25.08
N ALA A 97 5.22 -9.83 25.04
CA ALA A 97 4.63 -8.68 25.74
C ALA A 97 4.89 -8.74 27.25
N LYS A 98 5.20 -7.59 27.87
CA LYS A 98 5.34 -7.47 29.33
C LYS A 98 3.95 -7.40 29.97
N LYS A 99 3.71 -8.20 31.02
CA LYS A 99 2.42 -8.37 31.73
C LYS A 99 1.79 -7.09 32.35
N GLY A 100 2.35 -5.90 32.17
CA GLY A 100 1.95 -4.67 32.87
C GLY A 100 1.25 -3.61 32.02
N GLU A 101 1.34 -3.68 30.69
CA GLU A 101 0.88 -2.63 29.75
C GLU A 101 0.03 -3.21 28.61
N GLU A 102 -0.66 -4.34 28.84
CA GLU A 102 -1.42 -5.02 27.80
C GLU A 102 -2.63 -4.17 27.38
N LYS A 103 -2.56 -3.59 26.17
CA LYS A 103 -3.77 -3.04 25.53
C LYS A 103 -4.77 -4.18 25.38
N ILE A 104 -6.00 -3.98 25.84
CA ILE A 104 -7.00 -5.05 25.94
C ILE A 104 -7.83 -5.10 24.64
N LEU A 105 -8.18 -6.31 24.20
CA LEU A 105 -9.18 -6.54 23.18
C LEU A 105 -10.51 -5.87 23.56
N ARG A 106 -11.11 -5.10 22.65
CA ARG A 106 -12.41 -4.48 22.87
C ARG A 106 -13.48 -5.56 23.13
N PRO A 107 -14.32 -5.45 24.17
CA PRO A 107 -15.36 -6.46 24.44
C PRO A 107 -16.32 -6.68 23.26
N GLN A 108 -16.60 -5.63 22.48
CA GLN A 108 -17.50 -5.64 21.34
C GLN A 108 -16.81 -6.06 20.02
N TYR A 109 -15.61 -6.64 20.06
CA TYR A 109 -14.85 -6.99 18.85
C TYR A 109 -15.63 -7.88 17.87
N LYS A 110 -16.55 -8.73 18.36
CA LYS A 110 -17.38 -9.61 17.52
C LYS A 110 -18.34 -8.82 16.64
N ASP A 111 -18.90 -7.74 17.15
CA ASP A 111 -19.80 -6.88 16.39
C ASP A 111 -19.02 -6.09 15.33
N VAL A 112 -17.83 -5.62 15.70
CA VAL A 112 -16.91 -4.92 14.79
C VAL A 112 -16.38 -5.85 13.69
N LEU A 113 -16.13 -7.13 14.02
CA LEU A 113 -15.78 -8.15 13.05
C LEU A 113 -16.87 -8.33 12.00
N ARG A 114 -18.15 -8.32 12.41
CA ARG A 114 -19.28 -8.47 11.49
C ARG A 114 -19.50 -7.24 10.63
N ASP A 115 -19.47 -6.06 11.24
CA ASP A 115 -19.64 -4.79 10.55
C ASP A 115 -18.73 -3.71 11.20
N PRO A 116 -17.76 -3.13 10.45
CA PRO A 116 -16.89 -2.09 10.96
C PRO A 116 -17.65 -0.83 11.40
N ALA A 117 -18.88 -0.59 10.91
CA ALA A 117 -19.70 0.52 11.36
C ALA A 117 -20.03 0.46 12.85
N ASN A 118 -20.01 -0.74 13.46
CA ASN A 118 -20.20 -0.89 14.91
C ASN A 118 -19.10 -0.21 15.72
N ALA A 119 -17.88 -0.04 15.17
CA ALA A 119 -16.82 0.70 15.84
C ALA A 119 -17.17 2.17 16.05
N LEU A 120 -18.00 2.77 15.18
CA LEU A 120 -18.45 4.17 15.29
C LEU A 120 -19.29 4.40 16.56
N ASN A 121 -19.97 3.37 17.05
CA ASN A 121 -20.78 3.42 18.27
C ASN A 121 -19.93 3.33 19.54
N LEU A 122 -18.68 2.87 19.42
CA LEU A 122 -17.73 2.71 20.53
C LEU A 122 -16.84 3.95 20.76
N ILE A 123 -17.00 4.98 19.93
CA ILE A 123 -16.23 6.22 20.02
C ILE A 123 -16.65 6.97 21.29
N ASN A 124 -15.78 6.97 22.28
CA ASN A 124 -15.91 7.73 23.51
C ASN A 124 -14.85 8.83 23.54
N HIS A 125 -15.26 10.06 23.84
CA HIS A 125 -14.33 11.17 23.99
C HIS A 125 -13.73 11.15 25.41
N ALA A 126 -12.41 11.08 25.51
CA ALA A 126 -11.71 11.23 26.79
C ALA A 126 -12.03 12.61 27.39
N PRO A 127 -12.29 12.73 28.71
CA PRO A 127 -12.66 14.02 29.30
C PRO A 127 -11.56 15.07 29.07
N PRO A 128 -11.92 16.36 28.96
CA PRO A 128 -10.94 17.42 28.73
C PRO A 128 -9.90 17.47 29.88
N PRO A 129 -8.64 17.86 29.61
CA PRO A 129 -7.63 17.97 30.64
C PRO A 129 -8.07 18.94 31.75
N LYS A 130 -7.92 18.53 33.02
CA LYS A 130 -8.44 19.26 34.20
C LYS A 130 -7.86 20.67 34.40
N SER A 131 -6.79 21.02 33.68
CA SER A 131 -6.10 22.32 33.72
C SER A 131 -5.75 22.83 32.31
N ALA A 132 -6.60 22.55 31.32
CA ALA A 132 -6.36 22.97 29.94
C ALA A 132 -6.43 24.49 29.79
N THR A 133 -5.48 25.05 29.04
CA THR A 133 -5.54 26.42 28.55
C THR A 133 -6.74 26.61 27.60
N PRO A 134 -7.21 27.86 27.37
CA PRO A 134 -8.27 28.12 26.40
C PRO A 134 -7.97 27.53 25.01
N LYS A 135 -6.71 27.61 24.56
CA LYS A 135 -6.25 27.05 23.28
C LYS A 135 -6.38 25.53 23.23
N GLU A 136 -6.01 24.82 24.28
CA GLU A 136 -6.14 23.36 24.36
C GLU A 136 -7.61 22.92 24.42
N MET A 137 -8.46 23.70 25.09
CA MET A 137 -9.91 23.43 25.12
C MET A 137 -10.56 23.62 23.74
N ASP A 138 -10.15 24.64 22.99
CA ASP A 138 -10.61 24.89 21.62
C ASP A 138 -10.15 23.77 20.67
N GLN A 139 -8.90 23.33 20.78
CA GLN A 139 -8.37 22.20 20.00
C GLN A 139 -9.11 20.90 20.31
N TYR A 140 -9.36 20.61 21.59
CA TYR A 140 -10.14 19.46 22.02
C TYR A 140 -11.57 19.50 21.47
N SER A 141 -12.25 20.66 21.56
CA SER A 141 -13.61 20.85 21.05
C SER A 141 -13.67 20.73 19.52
N SER A 142 -12.68 21.28 18.81
CA SER A 142 -12.54 21.16 17.36
C SER A 142 -12.34 19.70 16.93
N ARG A 143 -11.47 18.95 17.61
CA ARG A 143 -11.27 17.51 17.37
C ARG A 143 -12.58 16.73 17.52
N ILE A 144 -13.32 16.95 18.60
CA ILE A 144 -14.61 16.29 18.85
C ILE A 144 -15.63 16.64 17.76
N SER A 145 -15.71 17.91 17.39
CA SER A 145 -16.58 18.35 16.30
C SER A 145 -16.23 17.65 14.99
N ARG A 146 -14.93 17.51 14.68
CA ARG A 146 -14.43 16.80 13.50
C ARG A 146 -14.79 15.31 13.53
N ILE A 147 -14.55 14.60 14.64
CA ILE A 147 -14.93 13.19 14.81
C ILE A 147 -16.44 13.01 14.59
N ASN A 148 -17.26 13.88 15.17
CA ASN A 148 -18.71 13.81 15.03
C ASN A 148 -19.19 14.08 13.60
N LYS A 149 -18.50 14.94 12.84
CA LYS A 149 -18.78 15.14 11.39
C LYS A 149 -18.53 13.86 10.61
N PHE A 150 -17.37 13.22 10.79
CA PHE A 150 -17.08 11.92 10.16
C PHE A 150 -18.11 10.85 10.57
N LYS A 151 -18.40 10.74 11.87
CA LYS A 151 -19.36 9.75 12.37
C LYS A 151 -20.73 9.89 11.72
N ARG A 152 -21.28 11.11 11.63
CA ARG A 152 -22.56 11.36 10.96
C ARG A 152 -22.52 10.95 9.48
N LEU A 153 -21.43 11.30 8.79
CA LEU A 153 -21.26 11.00 7.37
C LEU A 153 -21.18 9.48 7.13
N LEU A 154 -20.40 8.76 7.93
CA LEU A 154 -20.20 7.31 7.82
C LEU A 154 -21.43 6.48 8.22
N GLN A 155 -22.33 7.06 9.02
CA GLN A 155 -23.59 6.44 9.44
C GLN A 155 -24.73 6.62 8.43
N THR A 156 -24.53 7.34 7.33
CA THR A 156 -25.51 7.42 6.25
C THR A 156 -25.69 6.06 5.55
N SER A 157 -26.89 5.79 5.02
CA SER A 157 -27.18 4.53 4.32
C SER A 157 -26.28 4.34 3.09
N THR A 158 -26.05 5.41 2.34
CA THR A 158 -25.09 5.46 1.23
C THR A 158 -24.15 6.63 1.46
N VAL A 159 -22.87 6.33 1.73
CA VAL A 159 -21.87 7.35 2.05
C VAL A 159 -21.48 8.12 0.78
N PRO A 160 -21.66 9.46 0.73
CA PRO A 160 -21.26 10.26 -0.42
C PRO A 160 -19.73 10.41 -0.46
N LEU A 161 -19.08 9.72 -1.40
CA LEU A 161 -17.61 9.68 -1.50
C LEU A 161 -16.98 11.06 -1.74
N ALA A 162 -17.64 11.95 -2.48
CA ALA A 162 -17.12 13.30 -2.71
C ALA A 162 -17.00 14.10 -1.40
N GLU A 163 -18.02 14.05 -0.55
CA GLU A 163 -17.99 14.69 0.76
C GLU A 163 -16.98 14.02 1.69
N LEU A 164 -16.87 12.69 1.64
CA LEU A 164 -15.89 11.94 2.44
C LEU A 164 -14.46 12.32 2.06
N ARG A 165 -14.15 12.43 0.75
CA ARG A 165 -12.85 12.89 0.24
C ARG A 165 -12.55 14.30 0.72
N ASN A 166 -13.48 15.24 0.55
CA ASN A 166 -13.31 16.63 1.00
C ASN A 166 -13.03 16.71 2.51
N LEU A 167 -13.70 15.89 3.31
CA LEU A 167 -13.49 15.87 4.76
C LEU A 167 -12.16 15.17 5.13
N ALA A 168 -11.80 14.09 4.45
CA ALA A 168 -10.59 13.31 4.69
C ALA A 168 -9.30 14.03 4.27
N TRP A 169 -9.37 14.94 3.30
CA TRP A 169 -8.20 15.65 2.76
C TRP A 169 -7.34 16.33 3.84
N SER A 170 -8.00 16.95 4.83
CA SER A 170 -7.33 17.62 5.96
C SER A 170 -7.00 16.68 7.13
N GLY A 171 -7.00 15.36 6.90
CA GLY A 171 -6.68 14.33 7.89
C GLY A 171 -7.92 13.67 8.50
N VAL A 172 -7.82 12.37 8.77
CA VAL A 172 -8.91 11.55 9.31
C VAL A 172 -8.63 11.27 10.78
N PRO A 173 -9.59 11.44 11.71
CA PRO A 173 -9.39 11.04 13.10
C PRO A 173 -9.19 9.53 13.24
N ASP A 174 -8.29 9.12 14.14
CA ASP A 174 -7.93 7.72 14.37
C ASP A 174 -9.14 6.79 14.57
N GLU A 175 -10.16 7.27 15.29
CA GLU A 175 -11.34 6.50 15.67
C GLU A 175 -12.21 6.08 14.47
N VAL A 176 -12.09 6.79 13.34
CA VAL A 176 -12.88 6.58 12.13
C VAL A 176 -12.01 6.22 10.92
N ARG A 177 -10.67 6.18 11.09
CA ARG A 177 -9.72 6.04 9.99
C ARG A 177 -9.88 4.73 9.23
N ALA A 178 -9.98 3.61 9.94
CA ALA A 178 -10.08 2.30 9.32
C ALA A 178 -11.25 2.22 8.31
N MET A 179 -12.47 2.53 8.76
CA MET A 179 -13.64 2.51 7.88
C MET A 179 -13.54 3.54 6.75
N THR A 180 -12.98 4.73 7.04
CA THR A 180 -12.77 5.78 6.02
C THR A 180 -11.82 5.32 4.93
N TRP A 181 -10.68 4.71 5.27
CA TRP A 181 -9.72 4.16 4.32
C TRP A 181 -10.33 3.06 3.46
N GLN A 182 -11.06 2.13 4.08
CA GLN A 182 -11.73 1.06 3.35
C GLN A 182 -12.74 1.60 2.33
N LEU A 183 -13.48 2.67 2.64
CA LEU A 183 -14.39 3.33 1.71
C LEU A 183 -13.66 4.10 0.60
N LEU A 184 -12.63 4.87 0.94
CA LEU A 184 -11.89 5.69 -0.03
C LEU A 184 -11.13 4.84 -1.06
N LEU A 185 -10.64 3.67 -0.66
CA LEU A 185 -10.00 2.69 -1.55
C LEU A 185 -11.00 1.84 -2.34
N GLY A 186 -12.31 1.99 -2.09
CA GLY A 186 -13.35 1.19 -2.73
C GLY A 186 -13.33 -0.30 -2.32
N TYR A 187 -12.73 -0.63 -1.18
CA TYR A 187 -12.78 -1.98 -0.62
C TYR A 187 -14.13 -2.23 0.08
N LEU A 188 -14.58 -1.27 0.89
CA LEU A 188 -15.88 -1.32 1.54
C LEU A 188 -16.92 -0.59 0.66
N PRO A 189 -18.08 -1.21 0.38
CA PRO A 189 -19.16 -0.53 -0.35
C PRO A 189 -19.70 0.69 0.40
N THR A 190 -20.06 1.73 -0.37
CA THR A 190 -20.68 2.95 0.17
C THR A 190 -22.07 2.70 0.74
N ASN A 191 -22.85 1.82 0.10
CA ASN A 191 -24.15 1.34 0.60
C ASN A 191 -23.95 0.36 1.77
N CYS A 192 -24.53 0.68 2.93
CA CYS A 192 -24.41 -0.09 4.16
C CYS A 192 -24.98 -1.51 4.07
N GLU A 193 -26.03 -1.74 3.28
CA GLU A 193 -26.70 -3.04 3.15
C GLU A 193 -25.78 -4.10 2.52
N ARG A 194 -24.83 -3.67 1.69
CA ARG A 194 -23.89 -4.56 0.99
C ARG A 194 -22.60 -4.82 1.77
N ARG A 195 -22.34 -4.11 2.87
CA ARG A 195 -21.05 -4.15 3.57
C ARG A 195 -20.76 -5.51 4.20
N ILE A 196 -21.72 -6.07 4.93
CA ILE A 196 -21.55 -7.33 5.66
C ILE A 196 -21.26 -8.47 4.68
N SER A 197 -22.11 -8.66 3.67
CA SER A 197 -21.93 -9.73 2.67
C SER A 197 -20.64 -9.59 1.87
N THR A 198 -20.26 -8.37 1.51
CA THR A 198 -19.01 -8.10 0.78
C THR A 198 -17.79 -8.41 1.63
N LEU A 199 -17.74 -7.96 2.88
CA LEU A 199 -16.62 -8.24 3.78
C LEU A 199 -16.49 -9.72 4.10
N GLU A 200 -17.60 -10.41 4.42
CA GLU A 200 -17.59 -11.85 4.67
C GLU A 200 -17.02 -12.61 3.47
N ARG A 201 -17.48 -12.28 2.25
CA ARG A 201 -17.00 -12.88 1.02
C ARG A 201 -15.51 -12.58 0.79
N LYS A 202 -15.08 -11.32 0.86
CA LYS A 202 -13.69 -10.91 0.58
C LYS A 202 -12.69 -11.47 1.59
N ARG A 203 -13.06 -11.51 2.88
CA ARG A 203 -12.23 -12.12 3.92
C ARG A 203 -12.13 -13.63 3.74
N LYS A 204 -13.24 -14.29 3.40
CA LYS A 204 -13.21 -15.72 3.05
C LYS A 204 -12.33 -15.98 1.83
N GLU A 205 -12.48 -15.18 0.77
CA GLU A 205 -11.68 -15.30 -0.45
C GLU A 205 -10.18 -15.21 -0.17
N TYR A 206 -9.76 -14.24 0.64
CA TYR A 206 -8.37 -14.13 1.08
C TYR A 206 -7.90 -15.38 1.83
N LEU A 207 -8.67 -15.84 2.82
CA LEU A 207 -8.32 -17.02 3.61
C LEU A 207 -8.27 -18.30 2.76
N ASP A 208 -9.15 -18.42 1.78
CA ASP A 208 -9.15 -19.52 0.81
C ASP A 208 -7.89 -19.45 -0.06
N GLY A 209 -7.51 -18.23 -0.48
CA GLY A 209 -6.26 -17.98 -1.20
C GLY A 209 -5.01 -18.35 -0.40
N VAL A 210 -4.95 -17.97 0.87
CA VAL A 210 -3.88 -18.38 1.81
C VAL A 210 -3.84 -19.90 1.94
N ARG A 211 -4.97 -20.55 2.18
CA ARG A 211 -5.01 -22.03 2.30
C ARG A 211 -4.48 -22.69 1.03
N GLN A 212 -4.96 -22.27 -0.13
CA GLN A 212 -4.49 -22.80 -1.41
C GLN A 212 -2.99 -22.58 -1.59
N ALA A 213 -2.48 -21.39 -1.25
CA ALA A 213 -1.07 -21.04 -1.39
C ALA A 213 -0.15 -21.91 -0.51
N PHE A 214 -0.53 -22.16 0.74
CA PHE A 214 0.32 -22.83 1.74
C PHE A 214 0.04 -24.34 1.92
N GLU A 215 -1.14 -24.86 1.55
CA GLU A 215 -1.48 -26.30 1.67
C GLU A 215 -0.68 -27.22 0.71
N ARG A 216 -0.09 -26.66 -0.36
CA ARG A 216 0.84 -27.40 -1.24
C ARG A 216 2.01 -28.04 -0.48
N GLY A 217 2.34 -27.58 0.72
CA GLY A 217 3.38 -28.18 1.56
C GLY A 217 3.03 -29.48 2.26
N ASN A 218 1.74 -29.74 2.50
CA ASN A 218 1.29 -30.91 3.28
C ASN A 218 0.85 -32.09 2.40
N ALA A 219 0.40 -31.85 1.16
CA ALA A 219 -0.09 -32.91 0.27
C ALA A 219 1.00 -33.86 -0.26
N ALA A 220 2.29 -33.52 -0.13
CA ALA A 220 3.41 -34.41 -0.46
C ALA A 220 3.72 -35.45 0.66
N VAL A 221 2.90 -35.54 1.71
CA VAL A 221 3.09 -36.45 2.86
C VAL A 221 2.00 -37.52 2.94
N ALA A 222 1.50 -37.98 1.79
CA ALA A 222 0.70 -39.19 1.71
C ALA A 222 1.31 -40.14 0.67
N GLY A 223 2.46 -40.76 0.98
CA GLY A 223 2.86 -41.96 0.23
C GLY A 223 4.31 -42.42 0.19
N LYS A 224 5.33 -41.68 0.66
CA LYS A 224 6.74 -42.17 0.75
C LYS A 224 7.61 -41.20 1.55
N PRO A 225 8.51 -41.66 2.45
CA PRO A 225 9.51 -40.79 3.06
C PRO A 225 10.75 -40.73 2.15
N PRO A 226 11.19 -39.56 1.66
CA PRO A 226 12.56 -39.41 1.23
C PRO A 226 13.43 -39.03 2.43
N ALA A 227 14.67 -39.52 2.42
CA ALA A 227 15.66 -39.28 3.44
C ALA A 227 15.99 -37.77 3.60
N SER A 228 16.06 -37.34 4.86
CA SER A 228 16.80 -36.17 5.36
C SER A 228 16.86 -34.90 4.49
N THR A 229 15.90 -33.97 4.66
CA THR A 229 16.19 -32.52 4.49
C THR A 229 15.15 -31.66 5.22
N THR A 230 15.62 -30.78 6.10
CA THR A 230 14.91 -29.92 7.05
C THR A 230 14.50 -28.56 6.47
N GLY A 231 13.82 -28.52 5.31
CA GLY A 231 13.44 -27.27 4.63
C GLY A 231 11.98 -26.82 4.90
N ARG A 232 11.78 -25.72 5.64
CA ARG A 232 10.49 -25.01 5.74
C ARG A 232 10.20 -24.25 4.44
N GLY A 233 9.50 -24.90 3.51
CA GLY A 233 9.11 -24.27 2.24
C GLY A 233 8.50 -25.19 1.18
N ARG A 234 8.22 -26.47 1.49
CA ARG A 234 7.61 -27.40 0.51
C ARG A 234 6.37 -26.74 -0.11
N GLY A 235 6.40 -26.52 -1.43
CA GLY A 235 5.24 -26.10 -2.21
C GLY A 235 5.07 -24.60 -2.46
N LEU A 236 5.89 -23.74 -1.85
CA LEU A 236 5.93 -22.29 -2.14
C LEU A 236 6.90 -22.00 -3.30
N ASP A 237 6.73 -20.86 -3.96
CA ASP A 237 7.76 -20.31 -4.83
C ASP A 237 8.97 -19.91 -3.95
N GLU A 238 10.03 -20.72 -4.01
CA GLU A 238 11.18 -20.60 -3.12
C GLU A 238 11.86 -19.23 -3.22
N ALA A 239 11.91 -18.63 -4.42
CA ALA A 239 12.56 -17.35 -4.63
C ALA A 239 11.75 -16.21 -4.00
N ILE A 240 10.44 -16.16 -4.25
CA ILE A 240 9.53 -15.16 -3.66
C ILE A 240 9.52 -15.30 -2.14
N TRP A 241 9.34 -16.53 -1.63
CA TRP A 241 9.25 -16.78 -0.20
C TRP A 241 10.56 -16.44 0.52
N HIS A 242 11.71 -16.81 -0.05
CA HIS A 242 13.01 -16.50 0.52
C HIS A 242 13.20 -14.99 0.70
N GLN A 243 12.89 -14.19 -0.32
CA GLN A 243 13.04 -12.73 -0.27
C GLN A 243 12.12 -12.10 0.79
N ILE A 244 10.84 -12.49 0.82
CA ILE A 244 9.88 -12.02 1.84
C ILE A 244 10.37 -12.39 3.25
N SER A 245 10.85 -13.62 3.43
CA SER A 245 11.33 -14.10 4.73
C SER A 245 12.57 -13.34 5.24
N ILE A 246 13.32 -12.69 4.34
CA ILE A 246 14.47 -11.85 4.67
C ILE A 246 14.03 -10.42 4.99
N ASP A 247 13.05 -9.88 4.27
CA ASP A 247 12.65 -8.47 4.37
C ASP A 247 11.66 -8.22 5.51
N VAL A 248 10.73 -9.13 5.78
CA VAL A 248 9.70 -8.95 6.83
C VAL A 248 10.32 -8.70 8.20
N PRO A 249 11.29 -9.47 8.70
CA PRO A 249 11.88 -9.22 10.03
C PRO A 249 12.69 -7.92 10.13
N ARG A 250 13.01 -7.29 8.99
CA ARG A 250 13.74 -6.02 8.90
C ARG A 250 12.80 -4.84 8.59
N THR A 251 11.49 -5.08 8.54
CA THR A 251 10.47 -4.05 8.29
C THR A 251 10.18 -3.30 9.58
N CYS A 252 10.29 -1.97 9.55
CA CYS A 252 10.08 -1.08 10.71
C CYS A 252 10.70 -1.59 12.04
N PRO A 253 12.01 -1.91 12.08
CA PRO A 253 12.62 -2.66 13.18
C PRO A 253 12.67 -1.89 14.51
N HIS A 254 12.39 -0.59 14.49
CA HIS A 254 12.35 0.29 15.66
C HIS A 254 10.98 0.28 16.35
N ILE A 255 9.94 -0.30 15.74
CA ILE A 255 8.59 -0.38 16.30
C ILE A 255 8.34 -1.82 16.80
N GLN A 256 7.97 -1.95 18.07
CA GLN A 256 7.81 -3.25 18.73
C GLN A 256 6.76 -4.15 18.03
N LEU A 257 5.68 -3.56 17.52
CA LEU A 257 4.60 -4.26 16.80
C LEU A 257 5.10 -5.20 15.70
N TYR A 258 6.13 -4.81 14.93
CA TYR A 258 6.66 -5.58 13.81
C TYR A 258 7.72 -6.62 14.24
N GLY A 259 8.11 -6.60 15.52
CA GLY A 259 8.96 -7.62 16.12
C GLY A 259 8.20 -8.90 16.49
N TYR A 260 6.88 -8.83 16.71
CA TYR A 260 6.08 -9.97 17.15
C TYR A 260 5.88 -11.01 16.06
N GLU A 261 5.85 -12.29 16.47
CA GLU A 261 5.67 -13.40 15.53
C GLU A 261 4.36 -13.29 14.76
N ALA A 262 3.25 -13.00 15.44
CA ALA A 262 1.93 -12.90 14.80
C ALA A 262 1.93 -11.87 13.67
N THR A 263 2.50 -10.68 13.90
CA THR A 263 2.64 -9.63 12.88
C THR A 263 3.52 -10.09 11.73
N GLN A 264 4.72 -10.62 11.99
CA GLN A 264 5.62 -11.07 10.91
C GLN A 264 4.97 -12.17 10.06
N ARG A 265 4.30 -13.14 10.70
CA ARG A 265 3.60 -14.22 10.00
C ARG A 265 2.44 -13.72 9.15
N SER A 266 1.69 -12.72 9.63
CA SER A 266 0.62 -12.10 8.84
C SER A 266 1.18 -11.33 7.65
N LEU A 267 2.23 -10.53 7.82
CA LEU A 267 2.88 -9.82 6.71
C LEU A 267 3.47 -10.78 5.68
N GLU A 268 4.13 -11.87 6.11
CA GLU A 268 4.64 -12.93 5.23
C GLU A 268 3.53 -13.49 4.33
N ARG A 269 2.34 -13.78 4.88
CA ARG A 269 1.21 -14.31 4.12
C ARG A 269 0.60 -13.27 3.18
N ILE A 270 0.37 -12.05 3.64
CA ILE A 270 -0.18 -10.95 2.83
C ILE A 270 0.70 -10.74 1.59
N LEU A 271 2.00 -10.56 1.80
CA LEU A 271 2.96 -10.26 0.73
C LEU A 271 3.12 -11.44 -0.21
N TYR A 272 3.14 -12.67 0.32
CA TYR A 272 3.29 -13.85 -0.52
C TYR A 272 2.06 -14.09 -1.40
N VAL A 273 0.85 -14.01 -0.83
CA VAL A 273 -0.40 -14.15 -1.60
C VAL A 273 -0.51 -13.04 -2.64
N TRP A 274 -0.13 -11.81 -2.32
CA TRP A 274 -0.11 -10.73 -3.29
C TRP A 274 0.88 -11.00 -4.43
N ALA A 275 2.12 -11.38 -4.11
CA ALA A 275 3.17 -11.61 -5.09
C ALA A 275 2.81 -12.73 -6.09
N ILE A 276 2.25 -13.84 -5.63
CA ILE A 276 1.88 -14.94 -6.53
C ILE A 276 0.67 -14.61 -7.41
N ARG A 277 -0.21 -13.69 -6.98
CA ARG A 277 -1.37 -13.21 -7.78
C ARG A 277 -0.98 -12.14 -8.79
N HIS A 278 0.22 -11.56 -8.68
CA HIS A 278 0.73 -10.51 -9.57
C HIS A 278 2.04 -10.94 -10.24
N PRO A 279 2.04 -11.95 -11.13
CA PRO A 279 3.26 -12.53 -11.69
C PRO A 279 4.12 -11.55 -12.52
N ALA A 280 3.52 -10.46 -13.03
CA ALA A 280 4.26 -9.40 -13.71
C ALA A 280 5.20 -8.62 -12.77
N SER A 281 4.87 -8.60 -11.48
CA SER A 281 5.63 -7.93 -10.43
C SER A 281 6.40 -8.93 -9.56
N GLY A 282 5.74 -10.01 -9.12
CA GLY A 282 6.24 -10.88 -8.07
C GLY A 282 6.34 -10.13 -6.74
N TYR A 283 7.33 -10.46 -5.90
CA TYR A 283 7.67 -9.64 -4.74
C TYR A 283 8.78 -8.64 -5.10
N VAL A 284 8.57 -7.37 -4.74
CA VAL A 284 9.56 -6.31 -4.88
C VAL A 284 9.80 -5.67 -3.52
N GLN A 285 11.07 -5.57 -3.13
CA GLN A 285 11.47 -4.91 -1.89
C GLN A 285 10.91 -3.49 -1.85
N GLY A 286 10.26 -3.12 -0.74
CA GLY A 286 9.51 -1.89 -0.57
C GLY A 286 8.01 -2.12 -0.39
N ILE A 287 7.43 -3.15 -1.03
CA ILE A 287 6.02 -3.50 -0.86
C ILE A 287 5.72 -3.95 0.58
N ASN A 288 6.71 -4.54 1.26
CA ASN A 288 6.63 -4.88 2.68
C ASN A 288 6.36 -3.65 3.56
N ASP A 289 6.91 -2.48 3.20
CA ASP A 289 6.66 -1.24 3.94
C ASP A 289 5.22 -0.78 3.73
N LEU A 290 4.71 -0.85 2.50
CA LEU A 290 3.36 -0.38 2.15
C LEU A 290 2.24 -1.14 2.87
N ALA A 291 2.49 -2.37 3.30
CA ALA A 291 1.53 -3.14 4.08
C ALA A 291 1.38 -2.64 5.53
N THR A 292 2.41 -1.99 6.08
CA THR A 292 2.48 -1.63 7.50
C THR A 292 1.44 -0.62 7.97
N PRO A 293 1.11 0.48 7.24
CA PRO A 293 0.15 1.46 7.72
C PRO A 293 -1.26 0.86 7.77
N PHE A 294 -1.62 0.02 6.78
CA PHE A 294 -2.87 -0.71 6.77
C PHE A 294 -3.00 -1.67 7.94
N TRP A 295 -1.95 -2.47 8.20
CA TRP A 295 -1.93 -3.37 9.35
C TRP A 295 -2.16 -2.62 10.66
N GLN A 296 -1.40 -1.54 10.89
CA GLN A 296 -1.49 -0.70 12.08
C GLN A 296 -2.88 -0.08 12.26
N VAL A 297 -3.43 0.52 11.20
CA VAL A 297 -4.75 1.18 11.23
C VAL A 297 -5.88 0.18 11.50
N PHE A 298 -5.89 -0.98 10.84
CA PHE A 298 -6.95 -1.98 11.00
C PHE A 298 -6.85 -2.75 12.31
N LEU A 299 -5.64 -2.97 12.81
CA LEU A 299 -5.44 -3.60 14.12
C LEU A 299 -5.93 -2.69 15.27
N GLY A 300 -5.71 -1.38 15.17
CA GLY A 300 -6.14 -0.39 16.16
C GLY A 300 -7.63 -0.42 16.48
N VAL A 301 -8.46 -0.81 15.51
CA VAL A 301 -9.93 -0.91 15.67
C VAL A 301 -10.33 -1.93 16.75
N TYR A 302 -9.54 -2.98 16.97
CA TYR A 302 -9.89 -4.08 17.86
C TYR A 302 -9.36 -3.92 19.29
N VAL A 303 -8.50 -2.93 19.53
CA VAL A 303 -7.88 -2.69 20.84
C VAL A 303 -8.38 -1.40 21.47
N THR A 304 -8.38 -1.33 22.79
CA THR A 304 -8.89 -0.16 23.54
C THR A 304 -8.08 1.11 23.30
N ASP A 305 -6.77 0.97 23.11
CA ASP A 305 -5.88 2.08 22.78
C ASP A 305 -5.41 1.94 21.33
N LEU A 306 -5.71 2.97 20.53
CA LEU A 306 -5.44 3.02 19.09
C LEU A 306 -3.96 3.02 18.76
N ASN A 307 -3.07 3.33 19.72
CA ASN A 307 -1.66 3.51 19.44
C ASN A 307 -0.93 2.26 18.92
N VAL A 308 -1.30 1.00 19.18
CA VAL A 308 -0.68 -0.30 18.70
C VAL A 308 0.84 -0.49 18.46
N GLU A 309 1.70 0.52 18.41
CA GLU A 309 3.14 0.43 18.10
C GLU A 309 3.92 -0.28 19.21
N GLU A 310 3.45 -0.12 20.46
CA GLU A 310 4.05 -0.66 21.68
C GLU A 310 2.98 -1.29 22.59
N GLY A 311 3.37 -2.24 23.43
CA GLY A 311 2.52 -2.74 24.53
C GLY A 311 1.38 -3.69 24.12
N MET A 312 1.34 -4.16 22.88
CA MET A 312 0.35 -5.15 22.44
C MET A 312 0.98 -6.17 21.49
N ASP A 313 0.99 -7.44 21.91
CA ASP A 313 1.34 -8.57 21.05
C ASP A 313 0.07 -9.07 20.33
N PRO A 314 -0.03 -8.92 19.00
CA PRO A 314 -1.22 -9.35 18.25
C PRO A 314 -1.48 -10.86 18.38
N GLY A 315 -0.48 -11.66 18.76
CA GLY A 315 -0.65 -13.09 19.03
C GLY A 315 -1.60 -13.41 20.19
N GLN A 316 -1.91 -12.43 21.04
CA GLN A 316 -2.90 -12.54 22.11
C GLN A 316 -4.35 -12.35 21.62
N LEU A 317 -4.54 -11.81 20.41
CA LEU A 317 -5.87 -11.57 19.85
C LEU A 317 -6.48 -12.87 19.30
N PRO A 318 -7.82 -12.98 19.27
CA PRO A 318 -8.49 -14.12 18.66
C PRO A 318 -8.07 -14.28 17.19
N LYS A 319 -7.91 -15.53 16.73
CA LYS A 319 -7.54 -15.81 15.34
C LYS A 319 -8.47 -15.14 14.33
N SER A 320 -9.77 -15.08 14.60
CA SER A 320 -10.74 -14.41 13.72
C SER A 320 -10.49 -12.91 13.56
N VAL A 321 -9.91 -12.25 14.57
CA VAL A 321 -9.48 -10.85 14.50
C VAL A 321 -8.25 -10.72 13.60
N LEU A 322 -7.23 -11.54 13.82
CA LEU A 322 -6.02 -11.55 12.99
C LEU A 322 -6.35 -11.85 11.53
N ASP A 323 -7.20 -12.85 11.27
CA ASP A 323 -7.65 -13.21 9.93
C ASP A 323 -8.38 -12.05 9.23
N ALA A 324 -9.22 -11.32 9.97
CA ALA A 324 -9.94 -10.16 9.44
C ALA A 324 -9.00 -8.98 9.14
N VAL A 325 -8.10 -8.64 10.06
CA VAL A 325 -7.10 -7.57 9.87
C VAL A 325 -6.21 -7.92 8.68
N GLU A 326 -5.73 -9.16 8.60
CA GLU A 326 -4.86 -9.63 7.52
C GLU A 326 -5.53 -9.53 6.14
N ALA A 327 -6.79 -9.98 6.04
CA ALA A 327 -7.56 -9.89 4.81
C ALA A 327 -7.86 -8.44 4.40
N ASP A 328 -8.26 -7.59 5.35
CA ASP A 328 -8.55 -6.18 5.08
C ASP A 328 -7.28 -5.44 4.64
N THR A 329 -6.14 -5.74 5.27
CA THR A 329 -4.81 -5.23 4.85
C THR A 329 -4.47 -5.68 3.43
N PHE A 330 -4.66 -6.96 3.11
CA PHE A 330 -4.38 -7.49 1.78
C PHE A 330 -5.19 -6.78 0.69
N TRP A 331 -6.50 -6.61 0.88
CA TRP A 331 -7.35 -5.98 -0.12
C TRP A 331 -7.09 -4.49 -0.28
N CYS A 332 -6.86 -3.76 0.82
CA CYS A 332 -6.53 -2.34 0.76
C CYS A 332 -5.14 -2.10 0.15
N LEU A 333 -4.16 -2.95 0.47
CA LEU A 333 -2.84 -2.93 -0.18
C LEU A 333 -2.95 -3.18 -1.69
N THR A 334 -3.77 -4.17 -2.08
CA THR A 334 -4.03 -4.47 -3.50
C THR A 334 -4.59 -3.25 -4.22
N LYS A 335 -5.60 -2.59 -3.63
CA LYS A 335 -6.19 -1.36 -4.19
C LYS A 335 -5.22 -0.19 -4.31
N LEU A 336 -4.31 -0.04 -3.35
CA LEU A 336 -3.25 0.96 -3.45
C LEU A 336 -2.33 0.62 -4.63
N LEU A 337 -1.89 -0.64 -4.73
CA LEU A 337 -0.93 -1.09 -5.74
C LEU A 337 -1.52 -1.06 -7.16
N ASP A 338 -2.84 -1.22 -7.32
CA ASP A 338 -3.53 -1.05 -8.60
C ASP A 338 -3.30 0.32 -9.23
N GLY A 339 -3.18 1.37 -8.41
CA GLY A 339 -2.90 2.74 -8.89
C GLY A 339 -1.45 2.98 -9.34
N ILE A 340 -0.54 2.04 -9.04
CA ILE A 340 0.91 2.19 -9.23
C ILE A 340 1.60 0.87 -9.66
N GLN A 341 0.90 0.00 -10.39
CA GLN A 341 1.41 -1.34 -10.74
C GLN A 341 2.74 -1.27 -11.52
N ASP A 342 2.88 -0.29 -12.41
CA ASP A 342 4.05 -0.03 -13.23
C ASP A 342 5.33 0.30 -12.43
N ASN A 343 5.20 0.65 -11.15
CA ASN A 343 6.33 0.82 -10.24
C ASN A 343 6.98 -0.49 -9.83
N TYR A 344 6.26 -1.61 -9.92
CA TYR A 344 6.71 -2.90 -9.37
C TYR A 344 6.85 -4.01 -10.42
N ILE A 345 6.51 -3.74 -11.68
CA ILE A 345 6.81 -4.66 -12.78
C ILE A 345 8.30 -4.66 -13.14
N TYR A 346 8.71 -5.61 -13.99
CA TYR A 346 10.09 -5.73 -14.46
C TYR A 346 10.70 -4.39 -14.92
N ALA A 347 11.91 -4.09 -14.40
CA ALA A 347 12.65 -2.84 -14.61
C ALA A 347 12.00 -1.56 -14.04
N GLN A 348 10.88 -1.67 -13.33
CA GLN A 348 10.21 -0.58 -12.61
C GLN A 348 10.07 0.73 -13.44
N PRO A 349 9.48 0.66 -14.65
CA PRO A 349 9.38 1.82 -15.55
C PRO A 349 8.56 2.97 -14.94
N GLY A 350 7.60 2.68 -14.06
CA GLY A 350 6.84 3.69 -13.33
C GLY A 350 7.72 4.56 -12.45
N ILE A 351 8.63 3.95 -11.68
CA ILE A 351 9.58 4.68 -10.84
C ILE A 351 10.47 5.60 -11.68
N HIS A 352 11.01 5.09 -12.80
CA HIS A 352 11.84 5.91 -13.71
C HIS A 352 11.06 7.08 -14.32
N ARG A 353 9.76 6.94 -14.58
CA ARG A 353 8.91 8.05 -15.03
C ARG A 353 8.69 9.07 -13.91
N GLN A 354 8.38 8.62 -12.70
CA GLN A 354 8.15 9.50 -11.56
C GLN A 354 9.42 10.28 -11.17
N VAL A 355 10.59 9.64 -11.15
CA VAL A 355 11.87 10.31 -10.87
C VAL A 355 12.20 11.38 -11.92
N ARG A 356 11.95 11.11 -13.21
CA ARG A 356 12.11 12.12 -14.27
C ARG A 356 11.13 13.28 -14.11
N ALA A 357 9.87 12.97 -13.80
CA ALA A 357 8.86 13.99 -13.54
C ALA A 357 9.20 14.85 -12.32
N LEU A 358 9.74 14.25 -11.25
CA LEU A 358 10.24 14.97 -10.08
C LEU A 358 11.36 15.93 -10.46
N ARG A 359 12.38 15.48 -11.21
CA ARG A 359 13.47 16.34 -11.70
C ARG A 359 12.92 17.55 -12.48
N ASP A 360 12.06 17.29 -13.45
CA ASP A 360 11.49 18.34 -14.30
C ASP A 360 10.63 19.33 -13.51
N LEU A 361 9.90 18.84 -12.51
CA LEU A 361 9.10 19.66 -11.61
C LEU A 361 9.99 20.50 -10.67
N THR A 362 11.01 19.92 -10.05
CA THR A 362 11.98 20.65 -9.22
C THR A 362 12.69 21.73 -10.03
N MET A 363 13.07 21.46 -11.28
CA MET A 363 13.69 22.47 -12.16
C MET A 363 12.75 23.66 -12.44
N ARG A 364 11.43 23.47 -12.44
CA ARG A 364 10.44 24.54 -12.62
C ARG A 364 10.17 25.33 -11.34
N ILE A 365 10.17 24.66 -10.19
CA ILE A 365 9.87 25.26 -8.89
C ILE A 365 11.11 25.98 -8.34
N ASP A 366 12.25 25.28 -8.32
CA ASP A 366 13.51 25.73 -7.76
C ASP A 366 14.69 25.32 -8.67
N ALA A 367 14.87 26.13 -9.72
CA ALA A 367 15.96 25.95 -10.68
C ALA A 367 17.36 26.10 -10.03
N THR A 368 17.47 26.80 -8.90
CA THR A 368 18.74 26.98 -8.19
C THR A 368 19.17 25.66 -7.58
N LEU A 369 18.26 25.00 -6.85
CA LEU A 369 18.49 23.68 -6.28
C LEU A 369 18.78 22.63 -7.36
N ALA A 370 17.96 22.57 -8.40
CA ALA A 370 18.12 21.57 -9.47
C ALA A 370 19.48 21.68 -10.16
N LYS A 371 19.92 22.91 -10.48
CA LYS A 371 21.24 23.15 -11.09
C LYS A 371 22.39 22.87 -10.13
N HIS A 372 22.21 23.12 -8.83
CA HIS A 372 23.21 22.77 -7.81
C HIS A 372 23.41 21.25 -7.75
N LEU A 373 22.33 20.48 -7.68
CA LEU A 373 22.41 19.01 -7.69
C LEU A 373 23.10 18.49 -8.96
N GLU A 374 22.77 19.03 -10.13
CA GLU A 374 23.43 18.69 -11.39
C GLU A 374 24.93 19.02 -11.37
N LYS A 375 25.29 20.21 -10.86
CA LYS A 375 26.69 20.66 -10.75
C LYS A 375 27.51 19.76 -9.82
N GLU A 376 26.94 19.35 -8.69
CA GLU A 376 27.59 18.43 -7.74
C GLU A 376 27.53 16.96 -8.21
N GLY A 377 26.94 16.67 -9.38
CA GLY A 377 26.86 15.32 -9.94
C GLY A 377 25.87 14.41 -9.21
N VAL A 378 24.89 14.97 -8.49
CA VAL A 378 23.84 14.25 -7.80
C VAL A 378 22.70 13.94 -8.78
N GLU A 379 22.51 12.65 -9.08
CA GLU A 379 21.40 12.21 -9.90
C GLU A 379 20.16 11.99 -9.05
N PHE A 380 19.00 12.48 -9.51
CA PHE A 380 17.72 12.30 -8.79
C PHE A 380 17.42 10.84 -8.46
N MET A 381 17.82 9.91 -9.32
CA MET A 381 17.63 8.47 -9.11
C MET A 381 18.32 7.96 -7.83
N GLN A 382 19.45 8.54 -7.42
CA GLN A 382 20.25 8.06 -6.29
C GLN A 382 19.54 8.18 -4.94
N PHE A 383 18.72 9.21 -4.75
CA PHE A 383 17.96 9.43 -3.51
C PHE A 383 16.46 9.18 -3.68
N SER A 384 15.87 9.64 -4.79
CA SER A 384 14.41 9.63 -4.94
C SER A 384 13.82 8.29 -5.38
N PHE A 385 14.65 7.32 -5.80
CA PHE A 385 14.17 5.95 -6.07
C PHE A 385 13.45 5.37 -4.84
N ARG A 386 14.05 5.52 -3.65
CA ARG A 386 13.47 5.04 -2.39
C ARG A 386 12.19 5.80 -2.04
N TRP A 387 12.16 7.11 -2.31
CA TRP A 387 10.99 7.95 -2.06
C TRP A 387 9.78 7.47 -2.86
N MET A 388 9.97 7.17 -4.15
CA MET A 388 8.89 6.67 -5.00
C MET A 388 8.53 5.21 -4.68
N ASN A 389 9.52 4.35 -4.46
CA ASN A 389 9.31 2.91 -4.27
C ASN A 389 8.62 2.58 -2.94
N CYS A 390 8.89 3.37 -1.90
CA CYS A 390 8.34 3.22 -0.55
C CYS A 390 7.41 4.38 -0.16
N LEU A 391 6.95 5.22 -1.10
CA LEU A 391 6.04 6.34 -0.86
C LEU A 391 6.44 7.23 0.34
N LEU A 392 7.72 7.63 0.40
CA LEU A 392 8.36 8.40 1.48
C LEU A 392 8.33 7.79 2.89
N MET A 393 7.86 6.55 3.06
CA MET A 393 7.73 5.88 4.36
C MET A 393 9.06 5.68 5.10
N ARG A 394 10.17 5.71 4.37
CA ARG A 394 11.53 5.58 4.94
C ARG A 394 12.08 6.93 5.43
N GLU A 395 11.40 8.03 5.09
CA GLU A 395 11.86 9.40 5.35
C GLU A 395 11.07 10.09 6.45
N MET A 396 10.06 9.44 7.05
CA MET A 396 9.24 9.98 8.14
C MET A 396 8.66 8.85 9.00
N SER A 397 8.07 9.19 10.15
CA SER A 397 7.43 8.21 11.04
C SER A 397 6.22 7.54 10.38
N VAL A 398 5.83 6.36 10.88
CA VAL A 398 4.62 5.66 10.42
C VAL A 398 3.36 6.50 10.69
N GLN A 399 3.31 7.21 11.82
CA GLN A 399 2.20 8.12 12.15
C GLN A 399 2.06 9.25 11.11
N ASN A 400 3.17 9.88 10.72
CA ASN A 400 3.19 10.91 9.69
C ASN A 400 2.84 10.35 8.30
N THR A 401 3.26 9.12 8.01
CA THR A 401 2.85 8.39 6.80
C THR A 401 1.34 8.17 6.78
N ILE A 402 0.75 7.69 7.89
CA ILE A 402 -0.70 7.47 8.01
C ILE A 402 -1.46 8.78 7.77
N ARG A 403 -1.03 9.88 8.40
CA ARG A 403 -1.61 11.21 8.17
C ARG A 403 -1.47 11.65 6.71
N MET A 404 -0.33 11.41 6.06
CA MET A 404 -0.13 11.73 4.65
C MET A 404 -1.06 10.90 3.75
N TRP A 405 -1.26 9.62 4.07
CA TRP A 405 -2.10 8.71 3.30
C TRP A 405 -3.60 9.01 3.40
N ASP A 406 -4.05 9.64 4.49
CA ASP A 406 -5.42 10.20 4.57
C ASP A 406 -5.69 11.13 3.37
N THR A 407 -4.73 11.99 3.04
CA THR A 407 -4.82 12.91 1.91
C THR A 407 -4.62 12.20 0.57
N TYR A 408 -3.73 11.21 0.48
CA TYR A 408 -3.52 10.47 -0.78
C TYR A 408 -4.75 9.66 -1.19
N MET A 409 -5.51 9.12 -0.22
CA MET A 409 -6.77 8.43 -0.49
C MET A 409 -7.92 9.39 -0.79
N ALA A 410 -7.82 10.64 -0.31
CA ALA A 410 -8.80 11.69 -0.62
C ALA A 410 -8.59 12.30 -2.01
N GLU A 411 -7.34 12.40 -2.46
CA GLU A 411 -6.94 12.95 -3.75
C GLU A 411 -7.13 11.98 -4.91
N GLU A 412 -7.50 12.52 -6.07
CA GLU A 412 -7.54 11.74 -7.30
C GLU A 412 -6.12 11.41 -7.74
N GLN A 413 -5.83 10.12 -8.00
CA GLN A 413 -4.48 9.66 -8.32
C GLN A 413 -3.44 10.07 -7.26
N GLY A 414 -3.82 10.07 -5.98
CA GLY A 414 -2.97 10.54 -4.88
C GLY A 414 -1.63 9.83 -4.77
N PHE A 415 -1.63 8.49 -4.84
CA PHE A 415 -0.41 7.67 -4.72
C PHE A 415 0.53 7.73 -5.92
N SER A 416 0.06 8.20 -7.09
CA SER A 416 0.85 8.23 -8.32
C SER A 416 1.23 9.65 -8.71
N ARG A 417 0.25 10.51 -8.98
CA ARG A 417 0.49 11.86 -9.49
C ARG A 417 0.78 12.85 -8.36
N PHE A 418 -0.07 12.89 -7.34
CA PHE A 418 0.08 13.85 -6.24
C PHE A 418 1.37 13.60 -5.44
N HIS A 419 1.76 12.33 -5.28
CA HIS A 419 3.00 11.94 -4.65
C HIS A 419 4.25 12.64 -5.22
N ILE A 420 4.30 12.91 -6.52
CA ILE A 420 5.42 13.62 -7.17
C ILE A 420 5.52 15.06 -6.65
N TYR A 421 4.39 15.74 -6.48
CA TYR A 421 4.35 17.10 -5.93
C TYR A 421 4.75 17.12 -4.45
N VAL A 422 4.36 16.09 -3.70
CA VAL A 422 4.76 15.93 -2.30
C VAL A 422 6.26 15.70 -2.19
N CYS A 423 6.84 14.85 -3.05
CA CYS A 423 8.30 14.66 -3.11
C CYS A 423 9.03 15.95 -3.49
N ALA A 424 8.48 16.75 -4.41
CA ALA A 424 9.05 18.05 -4.75
C ALA A 424 9.02 19.00 -3.55
N ALA A 425 7.89 19.11 -2.85
CA ALA A 425 7.74 20.00 -1.69
C ALA A 425 8.67 19.58 -0.56
N PHE A 426 8.78 18.27 -0.37
CA PHE A 426 9.70 17.67 0.58
C PHE A 426 11.16 18.00 0.27
N LEU A 427 11.57 17.95 -1.00
CA LEU A 427 12.94 18.28 -1.42
C LEU A 427 13.24 19.78 -1.25
N VAL A 428 12.34 20.64 -1.75
CA VAL A 428 12.53 22.11 -1.76
C VAL A 428 12.52 22.70 -0.36
N LYS A 429 11.81 22.09 0.60
CA LYS A 429 11.88 22.47 2.03
C LYS A 429 13.31 22.55 2.57
N TRP A 430 14.24 21.78 1.98
CA TRP A 430 15.64 21.73 2.38
C TRP A 430 16.58 22.49 1.44
N SER A 431 16.05 23.23 0.46
CA SER A 431 16.83 23.92 -0.58
C SER A 431 17.96 24.77 0.00
N ASP A 432 17.66 25.62 0.99
CA ASP A 432 18.63 26.51 1.63
C ASP A 432 19.84 25.80 2.27
N GLN A 433 19.69 24.53 2.65
CA GLN A 433 20.76 23.70 3.20
C GLN A 433 21.49 22.96 2.07
N LEU A 434 20.73 22.34 1.16
CA LEU A 434 21.25 21.52 0.08
C LEU A 434 22.16 22.30 -0.87
N VAL A 435 21.84 23.56 -1.19
CA VAL A 435 22.66 24.40 -2.09
C VAL A 435 24.04 24.76 -1.52
N LYS A 436 24.29 24.46 -0.24
CA LYS A 436 25.57 24.71 0.44
C LYS A 436 26.41 23.44 0.59
N MET A 437 25.85 22.28 0.25
CA MET A 437 26.44 20.96 0.46
C MET A 437 27.13 20.47 -0.80
N ASP A 438 28.21 19.71 -0.64
CA ASP A 438 28.83 18.95 -1.73
C ASP A 438 28.10 17.62 -2.01
N PHE A 439 28.56 16.85 -3.01
CA PHE A 439 27.98 15.56 -3.37
C PHE A 439 27.77 14.61 -2.17
N GLN A 440 28.79 14.45 -1.31
CA GLN A 440 28.76 13.49 -0.23
C GLN A 440 27.78 13.95 0.87
N GLU A 441 27.83 15.24 1.21
CA GLU A 441 26.93 15.85 2.17
C GLU A 441 25.47 15.77 1.72
N VAL A 442 25.18 16.10 0.46
CA VAL A 442 23.82 15.98 -0.12
C VAL A 442 23.31 14.55 -0.01
N MET A 443 24.13 13.57 -0.37
CA MET A 443 23.70 12.17 -0.38
C MET A 443 23.44 11.62 1.03
N MET A 444 24.31 11.96 1.99
CA MET A 444 24.08 11.60 3.38
C MET A 444 22.83 12.30 3.95
N PHE A 445 22.61 13.56 3.61
CA PHE A 445 21.49 14.35 4.10
C PHE A 445 20.15 13.84 3.54
N LEU A 446 20.05 13.64 2.22
CA LEU A 446 18.81 13.18 1.57
C LEU A 446 18.41 11.74 1.93
N GLN A 447 19.35 10.92 2.38
CA GLN A 447 19.08 9.56 2.86
C GLN A 447 18.69 9.49 4.34
N ALA A 448 18.85 10.59 5.09
CA ALA A 448 18.59 10.67 6.53
C ALA A 448 18.07 12.07 6.92
N LEU A 449 16.98 12.50 6.28
CA LEU A 449 16.39 13.82 6.51
C LEU A 449 15.90 13.99 7.96
N PRO A 450 16.04 15.18 8.55
CA PRO A 450 15.70 15.42 9.97
C PRO A 450 14.19 15.58 10.16
N THR A 451 13.46 14.48 10.02
CA THR A 451 11.98 14.41 10.13
C THR A 451 11.49 13.70 11.39
N LYS A 452 12.41 13.29 12.27
CA LYS A 452 12.09 12.52 13.48
C LYS A 452 11.09 13.22 14.38
N ASP A 453 11.20 14.54 14.49
CA ASP A 453 10.38 15.37 15.37
C ASP A 453 9.19 16.02 14.62
N TRP A 454 8.93 15.60 13.39
CA TRP A 454 7.79 16.13 12.61
C TRP A 454 6.47 15.72 13.24
N THR A 455 5.54 16.67 13.22
CA THR A 455 4.18 16.55 13.73
C THR A 455 3.17 16.51 12.58
N GLU A 456 1.90 16.26 12.90
CA GLU A 456 0.81 16.36 11.91
C GLU A 456 0.76 17.74 11.23
N GLN A 457 1.16 18.80 11.92
CA GLN A 457 1.21 20.15 11.35
C GLN A 457 2.27 20.27 10.26
N ASP A 458 3.43 19.62 10.41
CA ASP A 458 4.48 19.62 9.39
C ASP A 458 4.01 18.89 8.12
N ILE A 459 3.27 17.80 8.30
CA ILE A 459 2.65 17.05 7.19
C ILE A 459 1.56 17.87 6.52
N GLU A 460 0.71 18.57 7.28
CA GLU A 460 -0.31 19.45 6.73
C GLU A 460 0.29 20.59 5.88
N LEU A 461 1.38 21.21 6.36
CA LEU A 461 2.10 22.24 5.60
C LEU A 461 2.71 21.67 4.31
N LEU A 462 3.35 20.50 4.39
CA LEU A 462 3.93 19.80 3.24
C LEU A 462 2.87 19.50 2.16
N LEU A 463 1.73 18.95 2.58
CA LEU A 463 0.62 18.60 1.68
C LEU A 463 -0.01 19.84 1.06
N SER A 464 -0.15 20.92 1.83
CA SER A 464 -0.70 22.19 1.34
C SER A 464 0.20 22.81 0.26
N GLU A 465 1.51 22.82 0.48
CA GLU A 465 2.48 23.29 -0.52
C GLU A 465 2.46 22.44 -1.79
N ALA A 466 2.43 21.11 -1.64
CA ALA A 466 2.31 20.17 -2.76
C ALA A 466 1.04 20.42 -3.58
N PHE A 467 -0.09 20.68 -2.93
CA PHE A 467 -1.38 20.95 -3.58
C PHE A 467 -1.39 22.27 -4.35
N ILE A 468 -0.75 23.32 -3.80
CA ILE A 468 -0.55 24.59 -4.51
C ILE A 468 0.25 24.34 -5.80
N TRP A 469 1.34 23.59 -5.73
CA TRP A 469 2.15 23.29 -6.92
C TRP A 469 1.45 22.39 -7.91
N GLN A 470 0.68 21.42 -7.44
CA GLN A 470 -0.19 20.65 -8.31
C GLN A 470 -1.12 21.59 -9.08
N SER A 471 -1.84 22.47 -8.39
CA SER A 471 -2.77 23.42 -9.02
C SER A 471 -2.09 24.36 -10.01
N LEU A 472 -0.87 24.83 -9.72
CA LEU A 472 -0.11 25.72 -10.60
C LEU A 472 0.48 25.01 -11.84
N PHE A 473 0.96 23.78 -11.66
CA PHE A 473 1.74 23.07 -12.69
C PHE A 473 0.97 21.97 -13.45
N GLN A 474 -0.22 21.59 -12.99
CA GLN A 474 -1.09 20.59 -13.62
C GLN A 474 -1.59 21.02 -15.00
N ASP A 475 -2.00 22.28 -15.14
CA ASP A 475 -2.61 22.82 -16.37
C ASP A 475 -1.62 23.53 -17.30
N SER A 476 -0.39 23.80 -16.84
CA SER A 476 0.65 24.42 -17.67
C SER A 476 1.20 23.51 -18.78
N ARG A 477 0.66 22.28 -18.93
CA ARG A 477 0.75 21.51 -20.18
C ARG A 477 -0.01 22.16 -21.34
N ALA A 478 -1.00 23.03 -21.11
CA ALA A 478 -1.68 23.76 -22.19
C ALA A 478 -0.78 24.75 -22.93
N HIS A 479 0.30 25.23 -22.29
CA HIS A 479 1.33 26.07 -22.94
C HIS A 479 2.39 25.26 -23.69
N LEU A 480 2.31 23.92 -23.70
CA LEU A 480 3.20 23.03 -24.45
C LEU A 480 2.74 22.77 -25.89
N ARG A 481 1.65 23.38 -26.36
CA ARG A 481 1.48 23.57 -27.81
C ARG A 481 2.47 24.64 -28.24
N SER A 482 3.70 24.21 -28.52
CA SER A 482 4.66 25.00 -29.26
C SER A 482 3.97 25.51 -30.53
N THR A 483 4.05 26.82 -30.74
CA THR A 483 3.74 27.49 -31.99
C THR A 483 4.54 26.82 -33.11
N GLY A 484 3.98 25.81 -33.79
CA GLY A 484 4.68 25.16 -34.89
C GLY A 484 4.18 23.80 -35.39
N ASP A 485 3.30 23.07 -34.70
CA ASP A 485 2.83 21.76 -35.20
C ASP A 485 1.43 21.85 -35.86
N PRO A 486 1.26 21.38 -37.11
CA PRO A 486 -0.04 21.36 -37.76
C PRO A 486 -0.96 20.33 -37.11
N SER A 487 -2.22 20.71 -36.93
CA SER A 487 -3.28 19.88 -36.35
C SER A 487 -3.46 18.57 -37.12
N PRO A 488 -3.70 17.42 -36.46
CA PRO A 488 -4.21 16.26 -37.17
C PRO A 488 -5.65 16.57 -37.57
N ASP A 489 -5.90 16.43 -38.87
CA ASP A 489 -7.20 16.55 -39.50
C ASP A 489 -8.20 15.61 -38.82
N ASN A 490 -9.30 16.16 -38.31
CA ASN A 490 -10.45 15.39 -37.84
C ASN A 490 -11.17 14.85 -39.07
N GLY A 491 -10.65 13.75 -39.62
CA GLY A 491 -11.34 12.94 -40.60
C GLY A 491 -12.02 11.77 -39.90
N LEU A 492 -13.33 11.87 -39.67
CA LEU A 492 -14.29 10.77 -39.82
C LEU A 492 -15.70 11.38 -39.82
N GLN A 493 -16.27 11.41 -41.03
CA GLN A 493 -17.71 11.40 -41.30
C GLN A 493 -18.33 10.08 -40.83
#